data_AF-F5XRX1-F1
#
_entry.id   AF-F5XRX1-F1
#
_cell.length_a   1.000
_cell.length_b   1.000
_cell.length_c   1.000
_cell.angle_alpha   90.00
_cell.angle_beta   90.00
_cell.angle_gamma   90.00
#
_symmetry.space_group_name_H-M   'P 1'
#
loop_
_entity.id
_entity.type
_entity.pdbx_description
1 polymer ?
#
loop_
_entity_poly.entity_id
_entity_poly.type
_entity_poly.pdbx_seq_one_letter_code
_entity_poly.pdbx_strand_id
1 'polypeptide(L)'
;MQSAQGELSDARQQRIGTDAWVQEVTISWAYAGEKRVAQESVWLTFVTEPPTAADGVTTRLAGDADDPTGSSPTPLWLQQPVRLHRSGSVLVLTASAAADRWVAESWGAQQAVAQRVGSARRGRRSVLVVEVPQSRALFERTVGVSPGSYAAVAAAAWPMGPDTTRAPIHVVVNPEAAGRLTELGRKVLLTHEAVHVAVRSPGSPTPTWLVEGYADQIAYDAWPAGRLPALRSVERSVREHGAPTHWPSAEDFAPDAKDLDLAYDLAWTAAHSIAAADGADALSRFYAAVAAGKSVDEAAATIGTTESALRKRWRADLAQLADR
;
A
#
# COMPACT_ATOMS: atom_id res chain seq x y z
N MET A 1 -5.63 -8.95 -24.84
CA MET A 1 -5.01 -7.69 -25.31
C MET A 1 -3.95 -8.06 -26.32
N GLN A 2 -3.87 -7.35 -27.45
CA GLN A 2 -2.71 -7.49 -28.34
C GLN A 2 -1.53 -6.86 -27.62
N SER A 3 -0.45 -7.63 -27.46
CA SER A 3 0.77 -7.19 -26.78
C SER A 3 1.47 -6.13 -27.63
N ALA A 4 1.78 -4.97 -27.05
CA ALA A 4 2.40 -3.88 -27.81
C ALA A 4 3.86 -4.24 -28.16
N GLN A 5 4.20 -4.19 -29.44
CA GLN A 5 5.58 -4.28 -29.91
C GLN A 5 6.12 -2.85 -30.09
N GLY A 6 7.32 -2.60 -29.59
CA GLY A 6 8.01 -1.31 -29.71
C GLY A 6 9.35 -1.45 -30.43
N GLU A 7 9.81 -0.33 -30.99
CA GLU A 7 11.16 -0.20 -31.52
C GLU A 7 12.11 0.29 -30.44
N LEU A 8 13.34 -0.21 -30.48
CA LEU A 8 14.43 0.25 -29.64
C LEU A 8 15.05 1.52 -30.23
N SER A 9 15.67 2.36 -29.39
CA SER A 9 16.46 3.48 -29.90
C SER A 9 17.60 3.01 -30.82
N ASP A 10 17.96 3.81 -31.82
CA ASP A 10 19.08 3.53 -32.75
C ASP A 10 20.37 3.15 -32.00
N ALA A 11 20.68 3.88 -30.92
CA ALA A 11 21.85 3.62 -30.09
C ALA A 11 21.79 2.25 -29.39
N ARG A 12 20.59 1.77 -29.05
CA ARG A 12 20.40 0.43 -28.49
C ARG A 12 20.50 -0.64 -29.57
N GLN A 13 19.86 -0.46 -30.72
CA GLN A 13 19.95 -1.39 -31.86
C GLN A 13 21.38 -1.55 -32.38
N GLN A 14 22.18 -0.48 -32.44
CA GLN A 14 23.60 -0.57 -32.80
C GLN A 14 24.42 -1.46 -31.85
N ARG A 15 23.99 -1.63 -30.60
CA ARG A 15 24.69 -2.47 -29.61
C ARG A 15 24.25 -3.93 -29.64
N ILE A 16 22.98 -4.21 -29.93
CA ILE A 16 22.39 -5.56 -29.78
C ILE A 16 21.81 -6.16 -31.06
N GLY A 17 21.90 -5.44 -32.19
CA GLY A 17 21.41 -5.85 -33.50
C GLY A 17 20.25 -4.99 -33.99
N THR A 18 20.21 -4.72 -35.29
CA THR A 18 19.13 -3.96 -35.95
C THR A 18 17.79 -4.69 -35.92
N ASP A 19 17.83 -6.02 -35.85
CA ASP A 19 16.64 -6.87 -35.77
C ASP A 19 16.17 -7.07 -34.31
N ALA A 20 16.72 -6.32 -33.36
CA ALA A 20 16.30 -6.34 -31.97
C ALA A 20 15.02 -5.51 -31.77
N TRP A 21 14.11 -6.02 -30.96
CA TRP A 21 12.84 -5.36 -30.64
C TRP A 21 12.50 -5.52 -29.16
N VAL A 22 11.52 -4.73 -28.72
CA VAL A 22 10.93 -4.89 -27.38
C VAL A 22 9.48 -5.29 -27.52
N GLN A 23 9.06 -6.17 -26.61
CA GLN A 23 7.71 -6.69 -26.57
C GLN A 23 7.21 -6.58 -25.13
N GLU A 24 6.03 -5.99 -24.98
CA GLU A 24 5.29 -6.07 -23.73
C GLU A 24 4.86 -7.53 -23.51
N VAL A 25 5.25 -8.10 -22.38
CA VAL A 25 4.94 -9.47 -21.98
C VAL A 25 4.22 -9.43 -20.65
N THR A 26 3.05 -10.06 -20.59
CA THR A 26 2.35 -10.28 -19.33
C THR A 26 3.01 -11.43 -18.57
N ILE A 27 3.52 -11.14 -17.39
CA ILE A 27 4.02 -12.12 -16.44
C ILE A 27 3.02 -12.30 -15.30
N SER A 28 2.91 -13.52 -14.80
CA SER A 28 2.04 -13.85 -13.68
C SER A 28 2.79 -14.66 -12.65
N TRP A 29 2.64 -14.32 -11.37
CA TRP A 29 3.32 -15.02 -10.28
C TRP A 29 2.46 -15.04 -9.01
N ALA A 30 2.81 -15.92 -8.09
CA ALA A 30 2.23 -15.95 -6.75
C ALA A 30 3.27 -16.56 -5.79
N TYR A 31 3.33 -16.05 -4.57
CA TYR A 31 4.17 -16.66 -3.54
C TYR A 31 3.43 -17.77 -2.79
N ALA A 32 4.19 -18.66 -2.17
CA ALA A 32 3.64 -19.80 -1.46
C ALA A 32 2.66 -19.38 -0.35
N GLY A 33 1.40 -19.76 -0.48
CA GLY A 33 0.32 -19.43 0.47
C GLY A 33 -0.58 -18.28 0.02
N GLU A 34 -0.23 -17.58 -1.05
CA GLU A 34 -1.16 -16.67 -1.72
C GLU A 34 -2.26 -17.44 -2.45
N LYS A 35 -3.43 -16.81 -2.54
CA LYS A 35 -4.60 -17.35 -3.25
C LYS A 35 -4.93 -16.59 -4.53
N ARG A 36 -4.31 -15.43 -4.70
CA ARG A 36 -4.44 -14.55 -5.85
C ARG A 36 -3.13 -14.59 -6.61
N VAL A 37 -3.24 -14.36 -7.91
CA VAL A 37 -2.10 -14.34 -8.81
C VAL A 37 -1.81 -12.88 -9.13
N ALA A 38 -0.59 -12.45 -8.84
CA ALA A 38 -0.09 -11.17 -9.30
C ALA A 38 0.14 -11.24 -10.81
N GLN A 39 -0.08 -10.12 -11.49
CA GLN A 39 0.07 -10.05 -12.93
C GLN A 39 0.56 -8.66 -13.31
N GLU A 40 1.65 -8.57 -14.07
CA GLU A 40 2.14 -7.29 -14.59
C GLU A 40 2.54 -7.42 -16.05
N SER A 41 2.42 -6.32 -16.79
CA SER A 41 3.01 -6.17 -18.10
C SER A 41 4.42 -5.61 -17.94
N VAL A 42 5.42 -6.34 -18.42
CA VAL A 42 6.82 -5.89 -18.43
C VAL A 42 7.34 -5.86 -19.86
N TRP A 43 8.30 -4.97 -20.12
CA TRP A 43 8.96 -4.93 -21.41
C TRP A 43 10.17 -5.86 -21.41
N LEU A 44 10.22 -6.75 -22.39
CA LEU A 44 11.33 -7.67 -22.60
C LEU A 44 11.95 -7.40 -23.98
N THR A 45 13.27 -7.42 -24.03
CA THR A 45 14.06 -7.20 -25.24
C THR A 45 14.40 -8.53 -25.88
N PHE A 46 14.16 -8.64 -27.17
CA PHE A 46 14.43 -9.85 -27.94
C PHE A 46 15.40 -9.57 -29.07
N VAL A 47 16.20 -10.57 -29.41
CA VAL A 47 17.07 -10.58 -30.59
C VAL A 47 16.78 -11.83 -31.41
N THR A 48 16.96 -11.70 -32.73
CA THR A 48 16.92 -12.84 -33.64
C THR A 48 18.35 -13.26 -33.94
N GLU A 49 18.67 -14.53 -33.67
CA GLU A 49 19.95 -15.10 -34.09
C GLU A 49 19.80 -15.69 -35.50
N PRO A 50 20.80 -15.47 -36.38
CA PRO A 50 20.80 -16.05 -37.71
C PRO A 50 20.81 -17.59 -37.62
N PRO A 51 20.21 -18.28 -38.60
CA PRO A 51 20.11 -19.74 -38.58
C PRO A 51 21.50 -20.39 -38.58
N THR A 52 21.63 -21.51 -37.88
CA THR A 52 22.83 -22.35 -37.91
C THR A 52 22.57 -23.60 -38.77
N ALA A 53 23.60 -24.41 -39.03
CA ALA A 53 23.40 -25.68 -39.75
C ALA A 53 22.54 -26.70 -38.97
N ALA A 54 22.37 -26.51 -37.65
CA ALA A 54 21.61 -27.39 -36.77
C ALA A 54 20.21 -26.86 -36.43
N ASP A 55 20.04 -25.53 -36.36
CA ASP A 55 18.82 -24.86 -35.93
C ASP A 55 18.39 -23.77 -36.93
N GLY A 56 17.08 -23.58 -37.09
CA GLY A 56 16.52 -22.47 -37.87
C GLY A 56 16.74 -21.10 -37.20
N VAL A 57 16.03 -20.08 -37.66
CA VAL A 57 16.00 -18.76 -36.99
C VAL A 57 15.52 -18.95 -35.56
N THR A 58 16.28 -18.43 -34.58
CA THR A 58 15.90 -18.52 -33.16
C THR A 58 15.75 -17.13 -32.55
N THR A 59 14.73 -16.98 -31.71
CA THR A 59 14.51 -15.77 -30.92
C THR A 59 15.06 -15.98 -29.52
N ARG A 60 15.85 -15.03 -29.02
CA ARG A 60 16.40 -15.04 -27.66
C ARG A 60 16.00 -13.82 -26.87
N LEU A 61 15.82 -14.01 -25.57
CA LEU A 61 15.68 -12.91 -24.60
C LEU A 61 17.06 -12.27 -24.40
N ALA A 62 17.17 -10.99 -24.73
CA ALA A 62 18.40 -10.20 -24.65
C ALA A 62 18.41 -9.20 -23.49
N GLY A 63 17.26 -8.94 -22.85
CA GLY A 63 17.19 -8.05 -21.70
C GLY A 63 15.77 -7.83 -21.19
N ASP A 64 15.69 -7.14 -20.06
CA ASP A 64 14.49 -6.85 -19.27
C ASP A 64 14.46 -5.40 -18.76
N ALA A 65 15.37 -4.56 -19.27
CA ALA A 65 15.56 -3.18 -18.81
C ALA A 65 15.13 -2.11 -19.83
N ASP A 66 14.86 -2.49 -21.07
CA ASP A 66 14.39 -1.56 -22.10
C ASP A 66 12.88 -1.35 -21.94
N ASP A 67 12.46 -0.16 -21.50
CA ASP A 67 11.05 0.24 -21.34
C ASP A 67 10.76 1.51 -22.17
N PRO A 68 10.09 1.38 -23.34
CA PRO A 68 9.70 2.52 -24.17
C PRO A 68 8.74 3.50 -23.49
N THR A 69 8.02 3.07 -22.45
CA THR A 69 7.03 3.89 -21.73
C THR A 69 7.65 4.64 -20.55
N GLY A 70 8.83 4.21 -20.09
CA GLY A 70 9.59 4.79 -18.97
C GLY A 70 8.89 4.78 -17.61
N SER A 71 7.76 4.09 -17.49
CA SER A 71 6.87 4.15 -16.32
C SER A 71 6.15 2.84 -16.01
N SER A 72 6.50 1.74 -16.69
CA SER A 72 5.83 0.45 -16.47
C SER A 72 6.15 -0.09 -15.07
N PRO A 73 5.14 -0.48 -14.27
CA PRO A 73 5.36 -1.20 -13.03
C PRO A 73 6.19 -2.47 -13.31
N THR A 74 7.20 -2.73 -12.48
CA THR A 74 8.07 -3.90 -12.68
C THR A 74 8.20 -4.69 -11.37
N PRO A 75 7.99 -6.01 -11.33
CA PRO A 75 8.11 -6.77 -10.09
C PRO A 75 9.53 -6.71 -9.50
N LEU A 76 9.63 -6.63 -8.17
CA LEU A 76 10.92 -6.41 -7.50
C LEU A 76 11.99 -7.45 -7.86
N TRP A 77 11.59 -8.72 -7.99
CA TRP A 77 12.49 -9.83 -8.30
C TRP A 77 13.04 -9.81 -9.73
N LEU A 78 12.44 -9.02 -10.63
CA LEU A 78 12.98 -8.75 -11.97
C LEU A 78 13.96 -7.57 -11.95
N GLN A 79 13.79 -6.64 -11.01
CA GLN A 79 14.62 -5.45 -10.91
C GLN A 79 15.91 -5.66 -10.10
N GLN A 80 15.92 -6.64 -9.19
CA GLN A 80 17.08 -6.92 -8.34
C GLN A 80 17.09 -8.37 -7.85
N PRO A 81 18.27 -8.89 -7.44
CA PRO A 81 18.33 -10.12 -6.65
C PRO A 81 17.49 -9.96 -5.37
N VAL A 82 16.69 -10.96 -5.04
CA VAL A 82 15.90 -11.01 -3.80
C VAL A 82 16.07 -12.34 -3.09
N ARG A 83 15.91 -12.32 -1.77
CA ARG A 83 15.73 -13.52 -0.96
C ARG A 83 14.34 -13.48 -0.32
N LEU A 84 13.70 -14.64 -0.27
CA LEU A 84 12.41 -14.81 0.37
C LEU A 84 12.61 -15.35 1.79
N HIS A 85 12.26 -14.53 2.79
CA HIS A 85 12.30 -14.89 4.20
C HIS A 85 10.89 -15.17 4.69
N ARG A 86 10.69 -16.27 5.41
CA ARG A 86 9.37 -16.70 5.89
C ARG A 86 9.31 -16.80 7.40
N SER A 87 8.27 -16.22 7.99
CA SER A 87 7.89 -16.44 9.39
C SER A 87 6.38 -16.60 9.49
N GLY A 88 5.91 -17.82 9.78
CA GLY A 88 4.48 -18.14 9.82
C GLY A 88 3.74 -17.78 8.52
N SER A 89 2.83 -16.81 8.62
CA SER A 89 2.04 -16.24 7.51
C SER A 89 2.60 -14.92 6.97
N VAL A 90 3.87 -14.62 7.23
CA VAL A 90 4.57 -13.46 6.68
C VAL A 90 5.67 -13.93 5.74
N LEU A 91 5.75 -13.28 4.59
CA LEU A 91 6.81 -13.41 3.60
C LEU A 91 7.46 -12.05 3.42
N VAL A 92 8.77 -11.97 3.58
CA VAL A 92 9.55 -10.75 3.32
C VAL A 92 10.50 -11.02 2.17
N LEU A 93 10.37 -10.22 1.11
CA LEU A 93 11.26 -10.22 -0.04
C LEU A 93 12.25 -9.08 0.09
N THR A 94 13.52 -9.40 0.29
CA THR A 94 14.56 -8.38 0.40
C THR A 94 15.94 -8.93 0.08
N ALA A 95 16.84 -8.05 -0.35
CA ALA A 95 18.28 -8.29 -0.36
C ALA A 95 19.00 -7.66 0.85
N SER A 96 18.25 -6.98 1.72
CA SER A 96 18.79 -6.23 2.86
C SER A 96 19.40 -7.16 3.91
N ALA A 97 20.55 -6.78 4.47
CA ALA A 97 21.10 -7.42 5.65
C ALA A 97 20.20 -7.29 6.90
N ALA A 98 19.23 -6.35 6.88
CA ALA A 98 18.25 -6.17 7.95
C ALA A 98 16.99 -7.05 7.80
N ALA A 99 17.07 -8.16 7.06
CA ALA A 99 15.94 -9.05 6.79
C ALA A 99 15.24 -9.53 8.08
N ASP A 100 16.01 -9.94 9.10
CA ASP A 100 15.45 -10.44 10.36
C ASP A 100 14.59 -9.40 11.09
N ARG A 101 14.99 -8.13 11.03
CA ARG A 101 14.19 -7.02 11.57
C ARG A 101 12.86 -6.89 10.84
N TRP A 102 12.89 -6.85 9.51
CA TRP A 102 11.67 -6.73 8.71
C TRP A 102 10.73 -7.92 8.94
N VAL A 103 11.27 -9.13 9.01
CA VAL A 103 10.50 -10.34 9.33
C VAL A 103 9.83 -10.21 10.71
N ALA A 104 10.57 -9.78 11.74
CA ALA A 104 10.04 -9.64 13.09
C ALA A 104 8.98 -8.52 13.20
N GLU A 105 9.26 -7.34 12.65
CA GLU A 105 8.34 -6.20 12.68
C GLU A 105 7.05 -6.50 11.88
N SER A 106 7.14 -7.10 10.69
CA SER A 106 5.99 -7.51 9.88
C SER A 106 5.19 -8.65 10.51
N TRP A 107 5.83 -9.59 11.22
CA TRP A 107 5.14 -10.59 12.03
C TRP A 107 4.36 -9.96 13.18
N GLY A 108 4.95 -8.96 13.86
CA GLY A 108 4.26 -8.17 14.88
C GLY A 108 3.02 -7.46 14.32
N ALA A 109 3.15 -6.80 13.17
CA ALA A 109 2.04 -6.15 12.48
C ALA A 109 0.92 -7.13 12.12
N GLN A 110 1.25 -8.27 11.52
CA GLN A 110 0.26 -9.30 11.15
C GLN A 110 -0.50 -9.82 12.37
N GLN A 111 0.18 -10.05 13.50
CA GLN A 111 -0.47 -10.48 14.73
C GLN A 111 -1.38 -9.39 15.31
N ALA A 112 -0.95 -8.13 15.30
CA ALA A 112 -1.75 -7.01 15.78
C ALA A 112 -3.04 -6.86 14.98
N VAL A 113 -2.96 -6.94 13.65
CA VAL A 113 -4.10 -6.90 12.73
C VAL A 113 -5.02 -8.11 12.96
N ALA A 114 -4.47 -9.32 13.07
CA ALA A 114 -5.27 -10.53 13.29
C ALA A 114 -6.04 -10.53 14.62
N GLN A 115 -5.59 -9.77 15.61
CA GLN A 115 -6.27 -9.59 16.90
C GLN A 115 -7.38 -8.54 16.84
N ARG A 116 -7.23 -7.49 16.03
CA ARG A 116 -8.05 -6.27 16.10
C ARG A 116 -9.02 -6.09 14.95
N VAL A 117 -8.69 -6.55 13.74
CA VAL A 117 -9.61 -6.47 12.60
C VAL A 117 -10.67 -7.57 12.75
N GLY A 118 -11.93 -7.14 12.83
CA GLY A 118 -13.08 -7.98 13.14
C GLY A 118 -13.23 -9.25 12.29
N SER A 119 -13.79 -10.30 12.90
CA SER A 119 -13.93 -11.66 12.34
C SER A 119 -14.71 -11.74 11.02
N ALA A 120 -15.60 -10.78 10.74
CA ALA A 120 -16.45 -10.75 9.55
C ALA A 120 -15.67 -10.61 8.22
N ARG A 121 -14.41 -10.15 8.26
CA ARG A 121 -13.52 -10.07 7.08
C ARG A 121 -12.29 -10.98 7.18
N ARG A 122 -12.26 -11.97 8.10
CA ARG A 122 -11.22 -13.01 8.09
C ARG A 122 -11.39 -13.89 6.85
N GLY A 123 -10.96 -13.39 5.70
CA GLY A 123 -10.55 -14.23 4.59
C GLY A 123 -9.44 -15.14 5.11
N ARG A 124 -9.81 -16.36 5.49
CA ARG A 124 -8.95 -17.48 5.91
C ARG A 124 -7.45 -17.23 5.69
N ARG A 125 -6.71 -16.95 6.77
CA ARG A 125 -5.24 -16.95 6.86
C ARG A 125 -4.55 -16.42 5.59
N SER A 126 -4.75 -15.15 5.25
CA SER A 126 -3.98 -14.52 4.18
C SER A 126 -2.52 -14.37 4.62
N VAL A 127 -1.62 -14.63 3.68
CA VAL A 127 -0.20 -14.33 3.84
C VAL A 127 -0.02 -12.81 3.68
N LEU A 128 0.78 -12.21 4.56
CA LEU A 128 1.25 -10.83 4.39
C LEU A 128 2.59 -10.89 3.66
N VAL A 129 2.62 -10.36 2.44
CA VAL A 129 3.83 -10.23 1.64
C VAL A 129 4.36 -8.80 1.81
N VAL A 130 5.62 -8.68 2.20
CA VAL A 130 6.32 -7.41 2.35
C VAL A 130 7.53 -7.40 1.43
N GLU A 131 7.58 -6.45 0.52
CA GLU A 131 8.68 -6.25 -0.42
C GLU A 131 9.53 -5.07 0.07
N VAL A 132 10.83 -5.29 0.26
CA VAL A 132 11.77 -4.26 0.71
C VAL A 132 12.89 -4.11 -0.34
N PRO A 133 12.69 -3.22 -1.32
CA PRO A 133 13.68 -2.85 -2.32
C PRO A 133 14.96 -2.27 -1.71
N GLN A 134 16.03 -2.21 -2.50
CA GLN A 134 17.32 -1.64 -2.09
C GLN A 134 17.39 -0.10 -2.14
N SER A 135 16.49 0.55 -2.89
CA SER A 135 16.47 2.01 -3.04
C SER A 135 15.06 2.54 -3.28
N ARG A 136 14.87 3.86 -3.11
CA ARG A 136 13.61 4.52 -3.47
C ARG A 136 13.24 4.32 -4.94
N ALA A 137 14.21 4.39 -5.85
CA ALA A 137 13.94 4.23 -7.28
C ALA A 137 13.37 2.83 -7.62
N LEU A 138 13.84 1.78 -6.95
CA LEU A 138 13.29 0.44 -7.09
C LEU A 138 11.89 0.33 -6.49
N PHE A 139 11.64 0.99 -5.34
CA PHE A 139 10.31 1.11 -4.76
C PHE A 139 9.33 1.79 -5.73
N GLU A 140 9.66 2.97 -6.27
CA GLU A 140 8.79 3.73 -7.18
C GLU A 140 8.49 2.94 -8.47
N ARG A 141 9.48 2.25 -9.04
CA ARG A 141 9.27 1.35 -10.19
C ARG A 141 8.45 0.11 -9.86
N THR A 142 8.54 -0.41 -8.63
CA THR A 142 7.73 -1.57 -8.22
C THR A 142 6.25 -1.20 -8.17
N VAL A 143 5.93 0.00 -7.67
CA VAL A 143 4.54 0.49 -7.61
C VAL A 143 4.10 1.24 -8.87
N GLY A 144 4.99 1.45 -9.85
CA GLY A 144 4.66 2.10 -11.12
C GLY A 144 4.31 3.59 -11.01
N VAL A 145 4.94 4.31 -10.07
CA VAL A 145 4.74 5.75 -9.90
C VAL A 145 5.89 6.54 -10.51
N SER A 146 5.62 7.80 -10.87
CA SER A 146 6.64 8.68 -11.45
C SER A 146 7.84 8.85 -10.53
N PRO A 147 9.08 8.87 -11.06
CA PRO A 147 10.27 9.06 -10.25
C PRO A 147 10.20 10.32 -9.37
N GLY A 148 10.46 10.15 -8.08
CA GLY A 148 10.44 11.20 -7.08
C GLY A 148 9.07 11.55 -6.49
N SER A 149 7.97 11.10 -7.09
CA SER A 149 6.62 11.45 -6.62
C SER A 149 6.27 10.85 -5.26
N TYR A 150 6.93 9.77 -4.83
CA TYR A 150 6.63 9.05 -3.59
C TYR A 150 7.81 9.12 -2.60
N ALA A 151 8.64 10.17 -2.66
CA ALA A 151 9.83 10.29 -1.82
C ALA A 151 9.54 10.31 -0.30
N ALA A 152 8.37 10.80 0.10
CA ALA A 152 7.92 10.86 1.50
C ALA A 152 7.18 9.60 1.96
N VAL A 153 6.67 8.79 1.04
CA VAL A 153 5.88 7.59 1.34
C VAL A 153 6.83 6.50 1.86
N ALA A 154 6.62 6.06 3.11
CA ALA A 154 7.51 5.10 3.77
C ALA A 154 7.20 3.64 3.43
N ALA A 155 5.94 3.33 3.14
CA ALA A 155 5.49 2.06 2.59
C ALA A 155 4.13 2.26 1.93
N ALA A 156 3.69 1.30 1.11
CA ALA A 156 2.36 1.28 0.53
C ALA A 156 1.84 -0.15 0.37
N ALA A 157 0.61 -0.41 0.78
CA ALA A 157 -0.16 -1.59 0.42
C ALA A 157 -0.65 -1.47 -1.04
N TRP A 158 0.01 -2.19 -1.94
CA TRP A 158 -0.14 -2.02 -3.38
C TRP A 158 -0.73 -3.26 -4.07
N PRO A 159 -1.78 -3.14 -4.89
CA PRO A 159 -2.24 -4.22 -5.76
C PRO A 159 -1.18 -4.57 -6.81
N MET A 160 -0.78 -5.84 -6.88
CA MET A 160 0.18 -6.33 -7.88
C MET A 160 -0.55 -6.81 -9.14
N GLY A 161 -1.16 -5.86 -9.83
CA GLY A 161 -1.67 -6.06 -11.18
C GLY A 161 -2.80 -5.12 -11.59
N PRO A 162 -3.16 -5.14 -12.88
CA PRO A 162 -4.05 -4.14 -13.49
C PRO A 162 -5.49 -4.23 -12.98
N ASP A 163 -5.98 -5.42 -12.62
CA ASP A 163 -7.26 -5.60 -11.94
C ASP A 163 -7.04 -5.56 -10.42
N THR A 164 -7.07 -4.34 -9.86
CA THR A 164 -6.85 -4.08 -8.43
C THR A 164 -7.83 -4.82 -7.52
N THR A 165 -9.02 -5.18 -8.03
CA THR A 165 -10.02 -5.93 -7.27
C THR A 165 -9.62 -7.40 -7.07
N ARG A 166 -8.87 -7.98 -8.03
CA ARG A 166 -8.47 -9.39 -8.05
C ARG A 166 -7.01 -9.63 -7.71
N ALA A 167 -6.14 -8.65 -7.90
CA ALA A 167 -4.71 -8.75 -7.61
C ALA A 167 -4.45 -9.05 -6.12
N PRO A 168 -3.37 -9.79 -5.79
CA PRO A 168 -2.82 -9.78 -4.44
C PRO A 168 -2.36 -8.37 -4.09
N ILE A 169 -2.33 -8.07 -2.79
CA ILE A 169 -1.87 -6.77 -2.28
C ILE A 169 -0.63 -7.05 -1.46
N HIS A 170 0.50 -6.47 -1.83
CA HIS A 170 1.74 -6.56 -1.07
C HIS A 170 2.04 -5.23 -0.40
N VAL A 171 2.75 -5.25 0.71
CA VAL A 171 3.30 -4.04 1.30
C VAL A 171 4.67 -3.79 0.67
N VAL A 172 4.84 -2.71 -0.08
CA VAL A 172 6.14 -2.33 -0.64
C VAL A 172 6.72 -1.21 0.22
N VAL A 173 7.91 -1.42 0.77
CA VAL A 173 8.56 -0.48 1.69
C VAL A 173 9.51 0.43 0.91
N ASN A 174 9.45 1.74 1.14
CA ASN A 174 10.50 2.65 0.69
C ASN A 174 11.66 2.61 1.71
N PRO A 175 12.81 2.02 1.38
CA PRO A 175 13.88 1.81 2.36
C PRO A 175 14.48 3.11 2.89
N GLU A 176 14.46 4.19 2.09
CA GLU A 176 15.01 5.49 2.47
C GLU A 176 14.10 6.21 3.46
N ALA A 177 12.79 6.24 3.19
CA ALA A 177 11.82 6.88 4.07
C ALA A 177 11.59 6.06 5.35
N ALA A 178 11.38 4.75 5.24
CA ALA A 178 11.24 3.88 6.41
C ALA A 178 12.52 3.78 7.26
N GLY A 179 13.70 3.97 6.64
CA GLY A 179 14.98 4.01 7.34
C GLY A 179 15.15 5.21 8.28
N ARG A 180 14.40 6.31 8.07
CA ARG A 180 14.38 7.49 8.95
C ARG A 180 13.46 7.32 10.17
N LEU A 181 12.58 6.33 10.15
CA LEU A 181 11.63 6.08 11.24
C LEU A 181 12.33 5.38 12.41
N THR A 182 11.85 5.68 13.62
CA THR A 182 12.17 4.90 14.82
C THR A 182 11.60 3.48 14.70
N GLU A 183 12.02 2.56 15.56
CA GLU A 183 11.43 1.21 15.62
C GLU A 183 9.92 1.26 15.88
N LEU A 184 9.47 2.13 16.80
CA LEU A 184 8.06 2.33 17.05
C LEU A 184 7.34 2.86 15.80
N GLY A 185 7.94 3.83 15.10
CA GLY A 185 7.39 4.38 13.86
C GLY A 185 7.22 3.32 12.77
N ARG A 186 8.22 2.43 12.59
CA ARG A 186 8.11 1.31 11.64
C ARG A 186 7.06 0.28 12.04
N LYS A 187 6.92 -0.03 13.33
CA LYS A 187 5.86 -0.93 13.82
C LYS A 187 4.46 -0.36 13.56
N VAL A 188 4.27 0.95 13.78
CA VAL A 188 3.03 1.65 13.44
C VAL A 188 2.78 1.56 11.93
N LEU A 189 3.75 1.98 11.11
CA LEU A 189 3.67 1.93 9.64
C LEU A 189 3.30 0.53 9.12
N LEU A 190 4.05 -0.51 9.50
CA LEU A 190 3.80 -1.86 9.02
C LEU A 190 2.44 -2.41 9.49
N THR A 191 1.98 -2.00 10.67
CA THR A 191 0.64 -2.37 11.15
C THR A 191 -0.45 -1.67 10.34
N HIS A 192 -0.27 -0.38 10.05
CA HIS A 192 -1.15 0.39 9.16
C HIS A 192 -1.25 -0.27 7.78
N GLU A 193 -0.13 -0.54 7.10
CA GLU A 193 -0.15 -1.17 5.78
C GLU A 193 -0.75 -2.59 5.81
N ALA A 194 -0.51 -3.35 6.88
CA ALA A 194 -1.10 -4.67 7.05
C ALA A 194 -2.64 -4.61 7.22
N VAL A 195 -3.19 -3.52 7.75
CA VAL A 195 -4.65 -3.31 7.79
C VAL A 195 -5.19 -3.20 6.37
N HIS A 196 -4.58 -2.39 5.51
CA HIS A 196 -4.99 -2.23 4.11
C HIS A 196 -5.03 -3.56 3.36
N VAL A 197 -4.03 -4.42 3.57
CA VAL A 197 -4.01 -5.79 3.03
C VAL A 197 -5.17 -6.62 3.59
N ALA A 198 -5.39 -6.59 4.91
CA ALA A 198 -6.39 -7.40 5.58
C ALA A 198 -7.82 -7.03 5.17
N VAL A 199 -8.10 -5.74 4.99
CA VAL A 199 -9.43 -5.26 4.60
C VAL A 199 -9.59 -5.11 3.08
N ARG A 200 -8.50 -5.20 2.31
CA ARG A 200 -8.42 -4.94 0.86
C ARG A 200 -8.96 -3.55 0.51
N SER A 201 -8.40 -2.53 1.15
CA SER A 201 -8.79 -1.14 0.94
C SER A 201 -8.34 -0.52 -0.40
N PRO A 202 -7.18 -0.88 -1.01
CA PRO A 202 -6.80 -0.29 -2.29
C PRO A 202 -7.86 -0.57 -3.37
N GLY A 203 -8.33 0.48 -4.04
CA GLY A 203 -9.41 0.41 -5.03
C GLY A 203 -10.81 0.13 -4.45
N SER A 204 -10.97 0.15 -3.12
CA SER A 204 -12.30 0.05 -2.49
C SER A 204 -13.09 1.36 -2.65
N PRO A 205 -14.43 1.31 -2.66
CA PRO A 205 -15.28 2.50 -2.74
C PRO A 205 -15.38 3.27 -1.40
N THR A 206 -14.66 2.82 -0.37
CA THR A 206 -14.69 3.42 0.97
C THR A 206 -14.07 4.82 0.91
N PRO A 207 -14.68 5.86 1.50
CA PRO A 207 -14.07 7.19 1.59
C PRO A 207 -12.68 7.15 2.24
N THR A 208 -11.72 7.90 1.69
CA THR A 208 -10.30 7.86 2.11
C THR A 208 -10.13 8.12 3.61
N TRP A 209 -10.85 9.09 4.19
CA TRP A 209 -10.78 9.35 5.63
C TRP A 209 -11.09 8.11 6.49
N LEU A 210 -12.00 7.25 6.04
CA LEU A 210 -12.37 6.05 6.78
C LEU A 210 -11.38 4.91 6.51
N VAL A 211 -10.81 4.83 5.31
CA VAL A 211 -9.72 3.91 4.98
C VAL A 211 -8.51 4.18 5.87
N GLU A 212 -8.00 5.41 5.86
CA GLU A 212 -6.80 5.79 6.59
C GLU A 212 -7.05 5.85 8.10
N GLY A 213 -8.18 6.44 8.52
CA GLY A 213 -8.52 6.53 9.93
C GLY A 213 -8.68 5.17 10.61
N TYR A 214 -9.25 4.18 9.91
CA TYR A 214 -9.36 2.81 10.42
C TYR A 214 -7.99 2.13 10.53
N ALA A 215 -7.12 2.29 9.53
CA ALA A 215 -5.77 1.74 9.56
C ALA A 215 -4.95 2.32 10.73
N ASP A 216 -4.98 3.63 10.92
CA ASP A 216 -4.32 4.30 12.04
C ASP A 216 -4.90 3.94 13.39
N GLN A 217 -6.22 3.84 13.51
CA GLN A 217 -6.86 3.43 14.77
C GLN A 217 -6.38 2.04 15.20
N ILE A 218 -6.30 1.07 14.28
CA ILE A 218 -5.78 -0.28 14.57
C ILE A 218 -4.29 -0.25 14.90
N ALA A 219 -3.50 0.54 14.18
CA ALA A 219 -2.07 0.68 14.41
C ALA A 219 -1.77 1.31 15.78
N TYR A 220 -2.48 2.37 16.16
CA TYR A 220 -2.34 3.03 17.46
C TYR A 220 -2.91 2.21 18.62
N ASP A 221 -3.94 1.39 18.40
CA ASP A 221 -4.38 0.42 19.43
C ASP A 221 -3.36 -0.71 19.66
N ALA A 222 -2.54 -1.02 18.66
CA ALA A 222 -1.42 -1.95 18.80
C ALA A 222 -0.19 -1.27 19.45
N TRP A 223 0.03 0.01 19.13
CA TRP A 223 1.21 0.77 19.54
C TRP A 223 0.83 2.15 20.10
N PRO A 224 0.24 2.23 21.31
CA PRO A 224 -0.38 3.47 21.81
C PRO A 224 0.54 4.67 21.94
N ALA A 225 1.83 4.46 22.19
CA ALA A 225 2.81 5.55 22.24
C ALA A 225 3.00 6.24 20.86
N GLY A 226 2.66 5.56 19.76
CA GLY A 226 2.79 6.07 18.40
C GLY A 226 1.84 7.24 18.08
N ARG A 227 0.71 7.36 18.79
CA ARG A 227 -0.32 8.38 18.49
C ARG A 227 -0.02 9.78 19.03
N LEU A 228 1.02 9.92 19.85
CA LEU A 228 1.32 11.20 20.53
C LEU A 228 1.64 12.36 19.57
N PRO A 229 2.41 12.18 18.47
CA PRO A 229 2.61 13.23 17.48
C PRO A 229 1.30 13.68 16.82
N ALA A 230 0.47 12.72 16.39
CA ALA A 230 -0.83 12.98 15.77
C ALA A 230 -1.76 13.78 16.69
N LEU A 231 -1.86 13.39 17.97
CA LEU A 231 -2.62 14.14 18.98
C LEU A 231 -2.19 15.60 19.07
N ARG A 232 -0.89 15.87 19.16
CA ARG A 232 -0.36 17.24 19.28
C ARG A 232 -0.57 18.06 18.01
N SER A 233 -0.47 17.41 16.85
CA SER A 233 -0.75 18.02 15.55
C SER A 233 -2.19 18.50 15.46
N VAL A 234 -3.15 17.63 15.79
CA VAL A 234 -4.58 17.95 15.80
C VAL A 234 -4.93 18.98 16.86
N GLU A 235 -4.42 18.84 18.08
CA GLU A 235 -4.62 19.80 19.18
C GLU A 235 -4.21 21.22 18.75
N ARG A 236 -3.02 21.36 18.13
CA ARG A 236 -2.54 22.65 17.62
C ARG A 236 -3.47 23.19 16.54
N SER A 237 -3.81 22.37 15.54
CA SER A 237 -4.66 22.79 14.42
C SER A 237 -6.03 23.27 14.90
N VAL A 238 -6.65 22.56 15.83
CA VAL A 238 -7.97 22.92 16.39
C VAL A 238 -7.89 24.19 17.23
N ARG A 239 -6.82 24.43 17.98
CA ARG A 239 -6.62 25.70 18.71
C ARG A 239 -6.46 26.89 17.77
N GLU A 240 -5.78 26.70 16.64
CA GLU A 240 -5.50 27.76 15.67
C GLU A 240 -6.70 28.06 14.75
N HIS A 241 -7.42 27.03 14.30
CA HIS A 241 -8.41 27.14 13.22
C HIS A 241 -9.82 26.69 13.62
N GLY A 242 -10.00 26.12 14.82
CA GLY A 242 -11.24 25.49 15.26
C GLY A 242 -11.43 24.08 14.71
N ALA A 243 -12.40 23.35 15.27
CA ALA A 243 -12.70 21.98 14.83
C ALA A 243 -13.34 21.97 13.43
N PRO A 244 -12.82 21.17 12.48
CA PRO A 244 -13.38 21.06 11.12
C PRO A 244 -14.86 20.70 11.11
N THR A 245 -15.57 21.13 10.06
CA THR A 245 -17.03 20.91 9.95
C THR A 245 -17.42 19.64 9.19
N HIS A 246 -16.47 19.05 8.45
CA HIS A 246 -16.60 17.90 7.57
C HIS A 246 -15.42 16.94 7.79
N TRP A 247 -15.59 15.68 7.39
CA TRP A 247 -14.49 14.73 7.31
C TRP A 247 -13.44 15.22 6.30
N PRO A 248 -12.15 14.87 6.45
CA PRO A 248 -11.16 15.11 5.40
C PRO A 248 -11.66 14.57 4.06
N SER A 249 -11.53 15.37 2.99
CA SER A 249 -11.95 15.00 1.63
C SER A 249 -10.86 14.17 0.95
N ALA A 250 -11.14 13.65 -0.25
CA ALA A 250 -10.15 12.87 -0.98
C ALA A 250 -8.95 13.72 -1.43
N GLU A 251 -9.18 15.00 -1.72
CA GLU A 251 -8.16 15.97 -2.11
C GLU A 251 -7.14 16.26 -1.00
N ASP A 252 -7.56 16.18 0.27
CA ASP A 252 -6.68 16.36 1.42
C ASP A 252 -5.61 15.25 1.52
N PHE A 253 -5.83 14.10 0.86
CA PHE A 253 -4.89 12.98 0.80
C PHE A 253 -4.05 12.93 -0.48
N ALA A 254 -4.11 13.96 -1.34
CA ALA A 254 -3.26 14.01 -2.52
C ALA A 254 -1.77 14.00 -2.11
N PRO A 255 -0.87 13.32 -2.85
CA PRO A 255 0.55 13.24 -2.49
C PRO A 255 1.26 14.60 -2.35
N ASP A 256 0.73 15.64 -3.02
CA ASP A 256 1.23 17.02 -2.99
C ASP A 256 0.40 17.94 -2.08
N ALA A 257 -0.56 17.41 -1.33
CA ALA A 257 -1.36 18.17 -0.38
C ALA A 257 -0.45 18.77 0.72
N LYS A 258 -0.62 20.06 0.99
CA LYS A 258 0.23 20.83 1.92
C LYS A 258 0.16 20.29 3.35
N ASP A 259 -1.03 19.89 3.78
CA ASP A 259 -1.32 19.48 5.16
C ASP A 259 -1.69 17.98 5.22
N LEU A 260 -1.03 17.17 4.38
CA LEU A 260 -1.28 15.72 4.25
C LEU A 260 -1.24 15.00 5.60
N ASP A 261 -0.20 15.22 6.40
CA ASP A 261 -0.06 14.60 7.73
C ASP A 261 -1.26 14.92 8.65
N LEU A 262 -1.75 16.17 8.61
CA LEU A 262 -2.91 16.58 9.39
C LEU A 262 -4.21 15.90 8.89
N ALA A 263 -4.34 15.65 7.59
CA ALA A 263 -5.49 14.92 7.04
C ALA A 263 -5.55 13.48 7.59
N TYR A 264 -4.41 12.79 7.65
CA TYR A 264 -4.28 11.47 8.31
C TYR A 264 -4.62 11.57 9.80
N ASP A 265 -4.05 12.55 10.51
CA ASP A 265 -4.31 12.71 11.94
C ASP A 265 -5.80 12.98 12.23
N LEU A 266 -6.47 13.80 11.40
CA LEU A 266 -7.90 14.08 11.51
C LEU A 266 -8.75 12.84 11.18
N ALA A 267 -8.40 12.09 10.14
CA ALA A 267 -9.03 10.82 9.80
C ALA A 267 -8.93 9.80 10.95
N TRP A 268 -7.75 9.69 11.57
CA TRP A 268 -7.56 8.89 12.76
C TRP A 268 -8.49 9.35 13.89
N THR A 269 -8.57 10.64 14.20
CA THR A 269 -9.47 11.12 15.28
C THR A 269 -10.95 10.85 15.00
N ALA A 270 -11.37 10.83 13.72
CA ALA A 270 -12.73 10.45 13.35
C ALA A 270 -13.01 8.98 13.67
N ALA A 271 -12.11 8.07 13.26
CA ALA A 271 -12.21 6.64 13.61
C ALA A 271 -12.10 6.41 15.12
N HIS A 272 -11.23 7.16 15.80
CA HIS A 272 -11.06 7.13 17.24
C HIS A 272 -12.33 7.53 17.99
N SER A 273 -13.02 8.59 17.55
CA SER A 273 -14.31 9.03 18.14
C SER A 273 -15.40 7.95 18.07
N ILE A 274 -15.42 7.16 16.99
CA ILE A 274 -16.33 6.01 16.86
C ILE A 274 -15.89 4.89 17.81
N ALA A 275 -14.62 4.51 17.79
CA ALA A 275 -14.12 3.43 18.64
C ALA A 275 -14.25 3.75 20.15
N ALA A 276 -14.01 5.00 20.55
CA ALA A 276 -14.08 5.43 21.94
C ALA A 276 -15.52 5.44 22.49
N ALA A 277 -16.50 5.84 21.68
CA ALA A 277 -17.90 5.92 22.09
C ALA A 277 -18.65 4.59 21.94
N ASP A 278 -18.44 3.91 20.81
CA ASP A 278 -19.25 2.76 20.38
C ASP A 278 -18.48 1.42 20.47
N GLY A 279 -17.17 1.46 20.71
CA GLY A 279 -16.28 0.30 20.81
C GLY A 279 -15.62 -0.09 19.48
N ALA A 280 -14.48 -0.78 19.56
CA ALA A 280 -13.69 -1.21 18.39
C ALA A 280 -14.48 -2.13 17.43
N ASP A 281 -15.36 -2.98 17.97
CA ASP A 281 -16.23 -3.84 17.15
C ASP A 281 -17.28 -3.05 16.37
N ALA A 282 -17.80 -1.95 16.93
CA ALA A 282 -18.72 -1.07 16.22
C ALA A 282 -17.99 -0.36 15.07
N LEU A 283 -16.80 0.18 15.30
CA LEU A 283 -15.95 0.73 14.24
C LEU A 283 -15.69 -0.30 13.13
N SER A 284 -15.35 -1.54 13.49
CA SER A 284 -15.13 -2.62 12.51
C SER A 284 -16.37 -2.94 11.67
N ARG A 285 -17.57 -2.97 12.30
CA ARG A 285 -18.84 -3.17 11.58
C ARG A 285 -19.19 -2.01 10.67
N PHE A 286 -19.00 -0.78 11.15
CA PHE A 286 -19.20 0.44 10.39
C PHE A 286 -18.28 0.47 9.15
N TYR A 287 -16.98 0.24 9.34
CA TYR A 287 -16.03 0.12 8.24
C TYR A 287 -16.46 -0.95 7.24
N ALA A 288 -16.78 -2.16 7.71
CA ALA A 288 -17.16 -3.27 6.84
C ALA A 288 -18.45 -2.99 6.05
N ALA A 289 -19.40 -2.26 6.64
CA ALA A 289 -20.63 -1.83 5.99
C ALA A 289 -20.37 -0.86 4.85
N VAL A 290 -19.55 0.19 5.07
CA VAL A 290 -19.16 1.13 4.02
C VAL A 290 -18.37 0.43 2.92
N ALA A 291 -17.40 -0.40 3.29
CA ALA A 291 -16.61 -1.18 2.35
C ALA A 291 -17.42 -2.23 1.57
N ALA A 292 -18.66 -2.52 1.97
CA ALA A 292 -19.61 -3.36 1.24
C ALA A 292 -20.56 -2.54 0.33
N GLY A 293 -20.35 -1.23 0.21
CA GLY A 293 -21.09 -0.34 -0.69
C GLY A 293 -22.24 0.42 -0.05
N LYS A 294 -22.42 0.36 1.28
CA LYS A 294 -23.36 1.24 1.96
C LYS A 294 -22.82 2.66 2.01
N SER A 295 -23.72 3.64 1.95
CA SER A 295 -23.40 5.01 2.31
C SER A 295 -22.95 5.12 3.77
N VAL A 296 -22.26 6.21 4.11
CA VAL A 296 -21.79 6.47 5.48
C VAL A 296 -22.97 6.51 6.46
N ASP A 297 -24.10 7.09 6.09
CA ASP A 297 -25.29 7.16 6.94
C ASP A 297 -25.95 5.78 7.12
N GLU A 298 -26.10 4.99 6.05
CA GLU A 298 -26.61 3.62 6.14
C GLU A 298 -25.70 2.70 6.98
N ALA A 299 -24.39 2.92 6.92
CA ALA A 299 -23.44 2.21 7.76
C ALA A 299 -23.53 2.66 9.23
N ALA A 300 -23.67 3.96 9.49
CA ALA A 300 -23.85 4.51 10.83
C ALA A 300 -25.12 3.94 11.50
N ALA A 301 -26.20 3.75 10.75
CA ALA A 301 -27.41 3.11 11.24
C ALA A 301 -27.17 1.67 11.78
N THR A 302 -26.18 0.94 11.24
CA THR A 302 -25.84 -0.42 11.73
C THR A 302 -25.21 -0.46 13.12
N ILE A 303 -24.71 0.69 13.60
CA ILE A 303 -24.17 0.86 14.95
C ILE A 303 -25.08 1.74 15.82
N GLY A 304 -26.33 1.98 15.39
CA GLY A 304 -27.34 2.68 16.20
C GLY A 304 -27.22 4.19 16.20
N THR A 305 -26.64 4.80 15.15
CA THR A 305 -26.42 6.24 15.06
C THR A 305 -26.66 6.78 13.64
N THR A 306 -26.30 8.04 13.37
CA THR A 306 -26.35 8.68 12.05
C THR A 306 -25.01 9.33 11.73
N GLU A 307 -24.72 9.58 10.45
CA GLU A 307 -23.47 10.28 10.08
C GLU A 307 -23.39 11.66 10.76
N SER A 308 -24.52 12.38 10.82
CA SER A 308 -24.59 13.69 11.46
C SER A 308 -24.26 13.62 12.95
N ALA A 309 -24.73 12.57 13.65
CA ALA A 309 -24.41 12.36 15.05
C ALA A 309 -22.93 11.98 15.26
N LEU A 310 -22.36 11.14 14.40
CA LEU A 310 -20.93 10.82 14.41
C LEU A 310 -20.09 12.09 14.25
N ARG A 311 -20.40 12.91 13.25
CA ARG A 311 -19.68 14.15 12.96
C ARG A 311 -19.80 15.17 14.08
N LYS A 312 -21.00 15.34 14.65
CA LYS A 312 -21.21 16.23 15.79
C LYS A 312 -20.36 15.81 17.00
N ARG A 313 -20.29 14.51 17.28
CA ARG A 313 -19.50 13.97 18.40
C ARG A 313 -18.00 14.16 18.14
N TRP A 314 -17.50 13.75 16.98
CA TRP A 314 -16.09 13.95 16.60
C TRP A 314 -15.64 15.40 16.79
N ARG A 315 -16.46 16.36 16.33
CA ARG A 315 -16.18 17.79 16.53
C ARG A 315 -16.14 18.22 17.99
N ALA A 316 -16.99 17.64 18.83
CA ALA A 316 -16.97 17.89 20.28
C ALA A 316 -15.71 17.30 20.93
N ASP A 317 -15.30 16.10 20.51
CA ASP A 317 -14.07 15.44 20.98
C ASP A 317 -12.83 16.28 20.62
N LEU A 318 -12.79 16.83 19.40
CA LEU A 318 -11.73 17.74 18.94
C LEU A 318 -11.67 19.02 19.77
N ALA A 319 -12.82 19.66 20.03
CA ALA A 319 -12.88 20.85 20.88
C ALA A 319 -12.38 20.54 22.29
N GLN A 320 -12.80 19.42 22.88
CA GLN A 320 -12.34 18.99 24.19
C GLN A 320 -10.83 18.68 24.22
N LEU A 321 -10.27 18.15 23.13
CA LEU A 321 -8.83 17.91 23.01
C LEU A 321 -8.04 19.23 23.07
N ALA A 322 -8.53 20.28 22.41
CA ALA A 322 -7.90 21.59 22.37
C ALA A 322 -7.99 22.38 23.71
N ASP A 323 -9.02 22.10 24.51
CA ASP A 323 -9.26 22.74 25.82
C ASP A 323 -8.43 22.15 26.99
N ARG A 324 -7.71 21.04 26.75
CA ARG A 324 -6.80 20.43 27.74
C ARG A 324 -5.47 21.17 27.83
#